data_AF-A0A2D4L9A2-F1
#
_entry.id   AF-A0A2D4L9A2-F1
#
_cell.length_a   1.000
_cell.length_b   1.000
_cell.length_c   1.000
_cell.angle_alpha   90.00
_cell.angle_beta   90.00
_cell.angle_gamma   90.00
#
_symmetry.space_group_name_H-M   'P 1'
#
loop_
_entity.id
_entity.type
_entity.pdbx_description
1 polymer ?
#
loop_
_entity_poly.entity_id
_entity_poly.type
_entity_poly.pdbx_seq_one_letter_code
_entity_poly.pdbx_strand_id
1 'polypeptide(L)'
;IDKCRPDLLISESTYATTIRDSKRCRERDFLKKVHETIERGGKVLIPVFALGRAQELCILLETFWERMNLKAPIYFSTGLTEKANHYYKLFITWTNQKIRKTFVQRNMFEFKHIKAFERT
;
A
#
# COMPACT_ATOMS: atom_id res chain seq x y z
N ILE A 1 -23.06 12.37 -9.02
CA ILE A 1 -22.26 13.58 -9.29
C ILE A 1 -22.99 14.31 -10.39
N ASP A 2 -23.45 15.52 -10.13
CA ASP A 2 -24.12 16.32 -11.14
C ASP A 2 -23.18 16.68 -12.28
N LYS A 3 -23.75 16.77 -13.49
CA LYS A 3 -22.98 17.01 -14.70
C LYS A 3 -22.65 18.52 -14.79
N CYS A 4 -21.43 18.89 -14.43
CA CYS A 4 -20.96 20.27 -14.48
C CYS A 4 -20.41 20.64 -15.88
N ARG A 5 -20.49 21.92 -16.26
CA ARG A 5 -19.83 22.47 -17.47
C ARG A 5 -18.94 23.65 -17.06
N PRO A 6 -17.65 23.41 -16.72
CA PRO A 6 -16.75 24.47 -16.30
C PRO A 6 -16.19 25.26 -17.49
N ASP A 7 -16.01 26.57 -17.32
CA ASP A 7 -15.36 27.44 -18.30
C ASP A 7 -13.81 27.36 -18.25
N LEU A 8 -13.25 26.99 -17.10
CA LEU A 8 -11.80 26.84 -16.88
C LEU A 8 -11.52 25.55 -16.10
N LEU A 9 -10.56 24.75 -16.58
CA LEU A 9 -10.04 23.57 -15.90
C LEU A 9 -8.53 23.71 -15.69
N ILE A 10 -8.10 23.75 -14.43
CA ILE A 10 -6.69 23.64 -14.04
C ILE A 10 -6.48 22.22 -13.50
N SER A 11 -5.55 21.46 -14.09
CA SER A 11 -5.29 20.07 -13.71
C SER A 11 -3.80 19.73 -13.81
N GLU A 12 -3.37 18.66 -13.13
CA GLU A 12 -2.00 18.15 -13.27
C GLU A 12 -1.86 17.26 -14.51
N SER A 13 -0.67 17.26 -15.12
CA SER A 13 -0.36 16.48 -16.34
C SER A 13 0.87 15.58 -16.17
N THR A 14 1.17 15.17 -14.93
CA THR A 14 2.36 14.40 -14.54
C THR A 14 2.67 13.20 -15.44
N TYR A 15 1.65 12.53 -15.98
CA TYR A 15 1.77 11.32 -16.79
C TYR A 15 1.11 11.44 -18.18
N ALA A 16 0.91 12.65 -18.71
CA ALA A 16 0.07 12.97 -19.88
C ALA A 16 0.07 11.91 -21.02
N THR A 17 1.25 11.43 -21.42
CA THR A 17 1.43 10.47 -22.53
C THR A 17 1.75 9.04 -22.08
N THR A 18 1.90 8.81 -20.78
CA THR A 18 2.30 7.50 -20.25
C THR A 18 1.11 6.54 -20.20
N ILE A 19 1.16 5.50 -21.03
CA ILE A 19 0.19 4.40 -20.96
C ILE A 19 0.53 3.53 -19.75
N ARG A 20 -0.41 3.41 -18.82
CA ARG A 20 -0.25 2.58 -17.61
C ARG A 20 -0.98 1.27 -17.75
N ASP A 21 -0.26 0.19 -17.44
CA ASP A 21 -0.87 -1.12 -17.29
C ASP A 21 -1.94 -1.13 -16.21
N SER A 22 -2.87 -2.08 -16.34
CA SER A 22 -3.90 -2.31 -15.34
C SER A 22 -3.29 -2.49 -13.96
N LYS A 23 -3.99 -1.96 -12.94
CA LYS A 23 -3.57 -2.10 -11.53
C LYS A 23 -3.28 -3.56 -11.18
N ARG A 24 -4.12 -4.49 -11.62
CA ARG A 24 -3.98 -5.93 -11.38
C ARG A 24 -2.69 -6.51 -11.95
N CYS A 25 -2.31 -6.14 -13.18
CA CYS A 25 -1.06 -6.60 -13.78
C CYS A 25 0.14 -6.09 -12.97
N ARG A 26 0.17 -4.79 -12.65
CA ARG A 26 1.29 -4.19 -11.90
C ARG A 26 1.45 -4.79 -10.51
N GLU A 27 0.35 -5.01 -9.79
CA GLU A 27 0.38 -5.65 -8.45
C GLU A 27 0.89 -7.08 -8.52
N ARG A 28 0.42 -7.87 -9.50
CA ARG A 28 0.88 -9.25 -9.71
C ARG A 28 2.38 -9.28 -10.03
N ASP A 29 2.82 -8.44 -10.96
CA ASP A 29 4.21 -8.44 -11.41
C ASP A 29 5.15 -7.95 -10.30
N PHE A 30 4.71 -7.00 -9.48
CA PHE A 30 5.41 -6.59 -8.26
C PHE A 30 5.54 -7.76 -7.26
N LEU A 31 4.43 -8.40 -6.90
CA LEU A 31 4.43 -9.51 -5.94
C LEU A 31 5.26 -10.70 -6.43
N LYS A 32 5.22 -10.99 -7.74
CA LYS A 32 6.05 -12.03 -8.37
C LYS A 32 7.54 -11.75 -8.16
N LYS A 33 8.01 -10.52 -8.46
CA LYS A 33 9.41 -10.14 -8.26
C LYS A 33 9.83 -10.22 -6.79
N VAL A 34 8.98 -9.78 -5.87
CA VAL A 34 9.23 -9.86 -4.42
C VAL A 34 9.38 -11.32 -3.99
N HIS A 35 8.44 -12.18 -4.40
CA HIS A 35 8.45 -13.59 -4.05
C HIS A 35 9.68 -14.32 -4.59
N GLU A 36 9.99 -14.17 -5.89
CA GLU A 36 11.17 -14.77 -6.51
C GLU A 36 12.49 -14.33 -5.85
N THR A 37 12.57 -13.07 -5.41
CA THR A 37 13.76 -12.55 -4.71
C THR A 37 13.93 -13.21 -3.34
N ILE A 38 12.83 -13.38 -2.60
CA ILE A 38 12.84 -14.02 -1.28
C ILE A 38 13.16 -15.52 -1.40
N GLU A 39 12.59 -16.21 -2.39
CA GLU A 39 12.87 -17.64 -2.62
C GLU A 39 14.34 -17.92 -2.92
N ARG A 40 15.03 -16.97 -3.58
CA ARG A 40 16.48 -17.04 -3.81
C ARG A 40 17.33 -16.67 -2.58
N GLY A 41 16.72 -16.39 -1.44
CA GLY A 41 17.40 -15.92 -0.22
C GLY A 41 17.87 -14.47 -0.29
N GLY A 42 17.39 -13.69 -1.27
CA GLY A 42 17.73 -12.28 -1.44
C GLY A 42 16.97 -11.35 -0.49
N LYS A 43 17.39 -10.09 -0.45
CA LYS A 43 16.72 -9.01 0.31
C LYS A 43 16.00 -8.07 -0.65
N VAL A 44 14.79 -7.65 -0.28
CA VAL A 44 13.99 -6.68 -1.05
C VAL A 44 13.96 -5.36 -0.29
N LEU A 45 14.39 -4.28 -0.95
CA LEU A 45 14.31 -2.91 -0.44
C LEU A 45 13.33 -2.10 -1.31
N ILE A 46 12.34 -1.48 -0.68
CA ILE A 46 11.30 -0.70 -1.37
C ILE A 46 11.37 0.75 -0.89
N PRO A 47 12.00 1.66 -1.65
CA PRO A 47 12.06 3.07 -1.29
C PRO A 47 10.73 3.75 -1.62
N VAL A 48 10.00 4.15 -0.58
CA VAL A 48 8.73 4.88 -0.71
C VAL A 48 8.60 5.91 0.40
N PHE A 49 7.88 6.99 0.12
CA PHE A 49 7.47 7.91 1.17
C PHE A 49 6.61 7.19 2.21
N ALA A 50 6.81 7.51 3.50
CA ALA A 50 6.14 6.84 4.61
C ALA A 50 4.62 7.12 4.68
N LEU A 51 4.08 7.99 3.81
CA LEU A 51 2.66 8.32 3.71
C LEU A 51 2.15 8.12 2.28
N GLY A 52 0.89 7.71 2.13
CA GLY A 52 0.22 7.46 0.86
C GLY A 52 0.53 6.08 0.30
N ARG A 53 1.51 6.01 -0.61
CA ARG A 53 1.78 4.77 -1.36
C ARG A 53 2.34 3.65 -0.50
N ALA A 54 3.05 3.97 0.58
CA ALA A 54 3.51 2.98 1.54
C ALA A 54 2.37 2.14 2.12
N GLN A 55 1.27 2.79 2.52
CA GLN A 55 0.14 2.10 3.16
C GLN A 55 -0.54 1.12 2.19
N GLU A 56 -0.69 1.49 0.93
CA GLU A 56 -1.21 0.58 -0.10
C GLU A 56 -0.30 -0.63 -0.31
N LEU A 57 1.01 -0.44 -0.33
CA LEU A 57 1.98 -1.53 -0.44
C LEU A 57 1.96 -2.42 0.79
N CYS A 58 1.86 -1.86 2.00
CA CYS A 58 1.75 -2.63 3.24
C CYS A 58 0.50 -3.53 3.23
N ILE A 59 -0.65 -3.00 2.83
CA ILE A 59 -1.90 -3.78 2.71
C ILE A 59 -1.76 -4.89 1.66
N LEU A 60 -1.13 -4.59 0.52
CA LEU A 60 -0.91 -5.56 -0.56
C LEU A 60 0.00 -6.71 -0.10
N LEU A 61 1.11 -6.38 0.54
CA LEU A 61 2.09 -7.35 1.04
C LEU A 61 1.50 -8.18 2.19
N GLU A 62 0.81 -7.57 3.16
CA GLU A 62 0.15 -8.28 4.26
C GLU A 62 -0.85 -9.33 3.72
N THR A 63 -1.67 -8.93 2.74
CA THR A 63 -2.65 -9.85 2.11
C THR A 63 -1.95 -10.98 1.36
N PHE A 64 -0.82 -10.69 0.70
CA PHE A 64 -0.05 -11.70 -0.02
C PHE A 64 0.64 -12.69 0.93
N TRP A 65 1.21 -12.19 2.03
CA TRP A 65 1.85 -13.02 3.06
C TRP A 65 0.87 -13.98 3.72
N GLU A 66 -0.34 -13.51 4.06
CA GLU A 66 -1.39 -14.38 4.62
C GLU A 66 -1.81 -15.48 3.65
N ARG A 67 -1.94 -15.16 2.35
CA ARG A 67 -2.37 -16.13 1.33
C ARG A 67 -1.31 -17.18 1.01
N MET A 68 -0.06 -16.77 0.95
CA MET A 68 1.06 -17.64 0.59
C MET A 68 1.73 -18.30 1.82
N ASN A 69 1.29 -17.96 3.03
CA ASN A 69 1.85 -18.42 4.31
C ASN A 69 3.38 -18.22 4.39
N LEU A 70 3.85 -17.05 3.94
CA LEU A 70 5.27 -16.71 3.90
C LEU A 70 5.78 -16.38 5.30
N LYS A 71 6.95 -16.93 5.65
CA LYS A 71 7.62 -16.71 6.95
C LYS A 71 8.68 -15.62 6.91
N ALA A 72 9.01 -15.10 5.73
CA ALA A 72 10.02 -14.06 5.58
C ALA A 72 9.58 -12.78 6.32
N PRO A 73 10.44 -12.15 7.14
CA PRO A 73 10.06 -10.96 7.88
C PRO A 73 9.93 -9.75 6.96
N ILE A 74 8.88 -8.95 7.15
CA ILE A 74 8.74 -7.65 6.52
C ILE A 74 9.05 -6.59 7.56
N TYR A 75 9.93 -5.65 7.21
CA TYR A 75 10.30 -4.53 8.06
C TYR A 75 9.86 -3.21 7.44
N PHE A 76 9.37 -2.31 8.28
CA PHE A 76 9.01 -0.95 7.90
C PHE A 76 9.71 0.04 8.83
N SER A 77 10.31 1.10 8.27
CA SER A 77 11.05 2.08 9.06
C SER A 77 10.15 2.72 10.13
N THR A 78 10.68 2.78 11.34
CA THR A 78 10.00 3.36 12.52
C THR A 78 9.90 4.89 12.44
N GLY A 79 8.96 5.47 13.18
CA GLY A 79 8.76 6.92 13.32
C GLY A 79 7.45 7.43 12.73
N LEU A 80 7.48 7.93 11.49
CA LEU A 80 6.33 8.61 10.87
C LEU A 80 5.13 7.67 10.63
N THR A 81 5.41 6.38 10.46
CA THR A 81 4.44 5.35 10.05
C THR A 81 3.41 5.07 11.12
N GLU A 82 3.80 5.07 12.40
CA GLU A 82 2.88 4.79 13.51
C GLU A 82 1.84 5.91 13.65
N LYS A 83 2.32 7.16 13.63
CA LYS A 83 1.46 8.35 13.59
C LYS A 83 0.57 8.37 12.34
N ALA A 84 1.13 8.06 11.17
CA ALA A 84 0.37 7.96 9.93
C ALA A 84 -0.76 6.93 10.04
N ASN A 85 -0.46 5.72 10.51
CA ASN A 85 -1.46 4.65 10.68
C ASN A 85 -2.56 5.06 11.66
N HIS A 86 -2.22 5.79 12.72
CA HIS A 86 -3.21 6.35 13.64
C HIS A 86 -4.18 7.30 12.91
N TYR A 87 -3.68 8.24 12.10
CA TYR A 87 -4.53 9.14 11.31
C TYR A 87 -5.37 8.39 10.27
N TYR A 88 -4.82 7.37 9.59
CA TYR A 88 -5.59 6.56 8.64
C TYR A 88 -6.74 5.80 9.32
N LYS A 89 -6.57 5.36 10.57
CA LYS A 89 -7.63 4.74 11.36
C LYS A 89 -8.71 5.75 11.73
N LEU A 90 -8.33 6.98 12.14
CA LEU A 90 -9.28 8.05 12.47
C LEU A 90 -10.13 8.49 11.26
N PHE A 91 -9.51 8.62 10.08
CA PHE A 91 -10.16 9.09 8.86
C PHE A 91 -10.57 7.97 7.90
N ILE A 92 -10.92 6.80 8.43
CA ILE A 92 -11.30 5.62 7.62
C ILE A 92 -12.47 5.92 6.66
N THR A 93 -13.34 6.87 6.99
CA THR A 93 -14.50 7.28 6.19
C THR A 93 -14.13 7.86 4.82
N TRP A 94 -12.90 8.37 4.68
CA TRP A 94 -12.34 8.93 3.44
C TRP A 94 -11.73 7.86 2.53
N THR A 95 -11.64 6.61 3.00
CA THR A 95 -11.17 5.48 2.20
C THR A 95 -12.29 4.88 1.35
N ASN A 96 -11.93 4.02 0.41
CA ASN A 96 -12.92 3.35 -0.44
C ASN A 96 -13.89 2.48 0.39
N GLN A 97 -15.06 2.18 -0.20
CA GLN A 97 -16.10 1.39 0.47
C GLN A 97 -15.62 -0.02 0.90
N LYS A 98 -14.67 -0.61 0.18
CA LYS A 98 -14.13 -1.94 0.50
C LYS A 98 -13.35 -1.89 1.82
N ILE A 99 -12.43 -0.95 1.96
CA ILE A 99 -11.65 -0.73 3.18
C ILE A 99 -12.60 -0.43 4.35
N ARG A 100 -13.59 0.44 4.16
CA ARG A 100 -14.59 0.78 5.19
C ARG A 100 -15.38 -0.44 5.69
N LYS A 101 -15.81 -1.33 4.79
CA LYS A 101 -16.53 -2.56 5.16
C LYS A 101 -15.63 -3.55 5.90
N THR A 102 -14.41 -3.75 5.39
CA THR A 102 -13.45 -4.68 6.00
C THR A 102 -12.97 -4.17 7.36
N PHE A 103 -12.85 -2.85 7.55
CA PHE A 103 -12.43 -2.25 8.82
C PHE A 103 -13.30 -2.65 10.01
N VAL A 104 -14.62 -2.80 9.81
CA VAL A 104 -15.56 -3.24 10.86
C VAL A 104 -15.24 -4.66 11.36
N GLN A 105 -14.73 -5.52 10.48
CA GLN A 105 -14.38 -6.91 10.81
C GLN A 105 -12.92 -7.05 11.25
N ARG A 106 -12.02 -6.28 10.64
CA ARG A 106 -10.58 -6.33 10.88
C ARG A 106 -9.92 -5.00 10.51
N ASN A 107 -9.09 -4.48 11.40
CA ASN A 107 -8.31 -3.28 11.13
C ASN A 107 -7.24 -3.56 10.05
N MET A 108 -7.41 -2.97 8.87
CA MET A 108 -6.48 -3.15 7.74
C MET A 108 -5.15 -2.41 7.89
N PHE A 109 -5.05 -1.50 8.85
CA PHE A 109 -3.83 -0.77 9.19
C PHE A 109 -3.13 -1.36 10.42
N GLU A 110 -3.53 -2.58 10.80
CA GLU A 110 -2.89 -3.39 11.82
C GLU A 110 -2.29 -4.62 11.14
N PHE A 111 -0.98 -4.56 10.94
CA PHE A 111 -0.25 -5.54 10.15
C PHE A 111 0.34 -6.61 11.07
N LYS A 112 0.08 -7.89 10.79
CA LYS A 112 0.61 -9.00 11.61
C LYS A 112 2.02 -9.38 11.18
N HIS A 113 2.33 -9.25 9.89
CA HIS A 113 3.58 -9.72 9.30
C HIS A 113 4.61 -8.59 9.14
N ILE A 114 4.16 -7.33 9.25
CA ILE A 114 5.00 -6.15 9.10
C ILE A 114 5.42 -5.64 10.47
N LYS A 115 6.73 -5.66 10.73
CA LYS A 115 7.33 -5.23 11.98
C LYS A 115 8.06 -3.89 11.81
N ALA A 116 8.16 -3.17 12.91
CA ALA A 116 9.03 -2.01 13.04
C ALA A 116 10.50 -2.41 12.77
N PHE A 117 11.19 -1.63 11.94
CA PHE A 117 12.65 -1.69 11.83
C PHE A 117 13.27 -0.74 12.84
N GLU A 118 13.96 -1.28 13.83
CA GLU A 118 14.80 -0.51 14.74
C GLU A 118 16.24 -0.58 14.27
N ARG A 119 16.85 0.59 14.04
CA ARG A 119 18.31 0.69 13.87
C ARG A 119 18.91 0.65 15.27
N THR A 120 19.30 -0.53 15.74
CA THR A 120 20.29 -0.67 16.81
C THR A 120 21.68 -0.30 16.30
#